data_AF-A0A1V5LEK1-F1
#
_entry.id   AF-A0A1V5LEK1-F1
#
_cell.length_a   1.000
_cell.length_b   1.000
_cell.length_c   1.000
_cell.angle_alpha   90.00
_cell.angle_beta   90.00
_cell.angle_gamma   90.00
#
_symmetry.space_group_name_H-M   'P 1'
#
loop_
_entity.id
_entity.type
_entity.pdbx_description
1 polymer ?
#
loop_
_entity_poly.entity_id
_entity_poly.type
_entity_poly.pdbx_seq_one_letter_code
_entity_poly.pdbx_strand_id
1 'polypeptide(L)'
;MQKAINKLWAIDDTKQHIGCKKVTFNQAKQLNEQNFGIFFTPNDFDGARKTENLSKINYWYADIDEDTKENQFNLISKLVLYPSCIVETKKGFHLYWKALNPTIDNFEKIEKGIIKKTKSDRACKDVTRLLRCPNFYHCKDPVNKFLIKVIHNSDKAYTEEQMLFHFRLPPEKKLVYSNCNKDLDFYKNPDNWEKVYKLNKISKGGRNNMLKDQVYKSYMQGFRGDDLITHALNLNSKLSEPLPRWEVINMTRGLK
;
A
#
# COMPACT_ATOMS: atom_id res chain seq x y z
N MET A 1 17.69 1.79 16.52
CA MET A 1 17.22 3.09 15.98
C MET A 1 18.31 4.17 15.92
N GLN A 2 19.34 4.21 16.79
CA GLN A 2 20.41 5.22 16.74
C GLN A 2 21.13 5.37 15.38
N LYS A 3 21.29 4.28 14.61
CA LYS A 3 21.84 4.34 13.23
C LYS A 3 20.96 5.10 12.22
N ALA A 4 19.67 5.34 12.52
CA ALA A 4 18.75 6.10 11.67
C ALA A 4 19.05 7.60 11.64
N ILE A 5 19.76 8.12 12.66
CA ILE A 5 20.08 9.55 12.81
C ILE A 5 20.96 10.09 11.66
N ASN A 6 21.64 9.20 10.92
CA ASN A 6 22.48 9.57 9.78
C ASN A 6 21.76 9.53 8.42
N LYS A 7 20.45 9.23 8.40
CA LYS A 7 19.66 8.99 7.17
C LYS A 7 18.42 9.87 7.11
N LEU A 8 18.61 11.18 7.32
CA LEU A 8 17.51 12.12 7.47
C LEU A 8 17.12 12.79 6.15
N TRP A 9 15.83 13.02 6.02
CA TRP A 9 15.20 13.67 4.89
C TRP A 9 14.22 14.73 5.40
N ALA A 10 14.24 15.91 4.77
CA ALA A 10 13.28 16.97 5.02
C ALA A 10 12.29 17.06 3.85
N ILE A 11 11.01 17.22 4.19
CA ILE A 11 9.92 17.47 3.24
C ILE A 11 9.12 18.65 3.77
N ASP A 12 8.76 19.59 2.90
CA ASP A 12 7.85 20.68 3.26
C ASP A 12 6.44 20.09 3.44
N ASP A 13 6.01 19.91 4.69
CA ASP A 13 4.70 19.31 5.01
C ASP A 13 3.52 20.21 4.61
N THR A 14 3.77 21.50 4.34
CA THR A 14 2.75 22.50 4.02
C THR A 14 2.46 22.59 2.53
N LYS A 15 3.36 22.07 1.68
CA LYS A 15 3.24 22.16 0.22
C LYS A 15 3.06 20.77 -0.37
N GLN A 16 1.97 20.56 -1.11
CA GLN A 16 1.79 19.32 -1.87
C GLN A 16 2.81 19.26 -3.03
N HIS A 17 3.41 18.09 -3.25
CA HIS A 17 4.27 17.75 -4.40
C HIS A 17 5.70 18.32 -4.45
N ILE A 18 6.32 18.70 -3.33
CA ILE A 18 7.76 19.00 -3.29
C ILE A 18 8.57 17.72 -3.01
N GLY A 19 9.70 17.55 -3.70
CA GLY A 19 10.63 16.44 -3.48
C GLY A 19 11.27 16.45 -2.08
N CYS A 20 11.80 15.31 -1.65
CA CYS A 20 12.52 15.21 -0.37
C CYS A 20 13.99 15.64 -0.51
N LYS A 21 14.54 16.34 0.48
CA LYS A 21 15.97 16.72 0.55
C LYS A 21 16.70 15.92 1.62
N LYS A 22 17.83 15.30 1.30
CA LYS A 22 18.72 14.66 2.28
C LYS A 22 19.39 15.75 3.14
N VAL A 23 19.41 15.55 4.46
CA VAL A 23 19.88 16.57 5.41
C VAL A 23 20.73 15.95 6.52
N THR A 24 21.64 16.74 7.08
CA THR A 24 22.32 16.41 8.34
C THR A 24 21.38 16.63 9.53
N PHE A 25 21.75 16.14 10.71
CA PHE A 25 20.96 16.34 11.93
C PHE A 25 20.75 17.83 12.29
N ASN A 26 21.81 18.65 12.17
CA ASN A 26 21.70 20.09 12.45
C ASN A 26 20.79 20.81 11.45
N GLN A 27 20.89 20.46 10.16
CA GLN A 27 19.97 20.97 9.13
C GLN A 27 18.54 20.50 9.37
N ALA A 28 18.34 19.25 9.80
CA ALA A 28 17.02 18.72 10.13
C ALA A 28 16.38 19.48 11.29
N LYS A 29 17.16 19.84 12.33
CA LYS A 29 16.67 20.69 13.44
C LYS A 29 16.21 22.06 12.93
N GLN A 30 17.06 22.76 12.19
CA GLN A 30 16.74 24.07 11.62
C GLN A 30 15.50 24.05 10.73
N LEU A 31 15.38 23.02 9.88
CA LEU A 31 14.22 22.89 8.99
C LEU A 31 12.94 22.51 9.76
N ASN A 32 13.02 21.72 10.83
CA ASN A 32 11.85 21.36 11.63
C ASN A 32 11.29 22.56 12.40
N GLU A 33 12.16 23.49 12.85
CA GLU A 33 11.76 24.80 13.38
C GLU A 33 10.98 25.63 12.35
N GLN A 34 11.37 25.51 11.07
CA GLN A 34 10.68 26.10 9.91
C GLN A 34 9.48 25.28 9.42
N ASN A 35 8.95 24.36 10.23
CA ASN A 35 7.78 23.52 9.94
C ASN A 35 7.97 22.44 8.86
N PHE A 36 9.21 22.11 8.47
CA PHE A 36 9.44 20.94 7.63
C PHE A 36 9.24 19.65 8.42
N GLY A 37 8.66 18.67 7.75
CA GLY A 37 8.60 17.30 8.23
C GLY A 37 9.96 16.62 8.11
N ILE A 38 10.41 15.98 9.18
CA ILE A 38 11.64 15.19 9.18
C ILE A 38 11.32 13.71 9.14
N PHE A 39 12.02 13.01 8.25
CA PHE A 39 11.82 11.61 7.94
C PHE A 39 13.16 10.88 7.94
N PHE A 40 13.10 9.56 8.02
CA PHE A 40 14.24 8.69 7.78
C PHE A 40 13.82 7.51 6.91
N THR A 41 14.80 6.83 6.34
CA THR A 41 14.57 5.55 5.68
C THR A 41 14.95 4.40 6.63
N PRO A 42 14.07 3.39 6.82
CA PRO A 42 14.38 2.24 7.66
C PRO A 42 15.51 1.35 7.11
N ASN A 43 15.72 1.38 5.79
CA ASN A 43 16.65 0.52 5.06
C ASN A 43 17.81 1.32 4.45
N ASP A 44 18.88 0.64 4.04
CA ASP A 44 20.12 1.28 3.59
C ASP A 44 20.22 1.20 2.07
N PHE A 45 20.74 2.28 1.49
CA PHE A 45 20.88 2.43 0.06
C PHE A 45 22.26 2.98 -0.29
N ASP A 46 22.91 2.38 -1.27
CA ASP A 46 24.18 2.82 -1.83
C ASP A 46 23.89 3.77 -3.01
N GLY A 47 23.57 5.02 -2.67
CA GLY A 47 23.24 6.06 -3.63
C GLY A 47 21.82 6.59 -3.48
N ALA A 48 21.11 6.75 -4.59
CA ALA A 48 19.74 7.26 -4.58
C ALA A 48 18.78 6.24 -3.91
N ARG A 49 17.75 6.73 -3.21
CA ARG A 49 16.73 5.91 -2.53
C ARG A 49 15.81 5.22 -3.55
N LYS A 50 16.31 4.12 -4.13
CA LYS A 50 15.67 3.28 -5.15
C LYS A 50 15.94 1.82 -4.83
N THR A 51 15.03 0.92 -5.23
CA THR A 51 15.19 -0.52 -5.01
C THR A 51 16.49 -1.07 -5.59
N GLU A 52 16.93 -0.59 -6.77
CA GLU A 52 18.19 -0.98 -7.42
C GLU A 52 19.45 -0.65 -6.60
N ASN A 53 19.36 0.32 -5.70
CA ASN A 53 20.48 0.76 -4.85
C ASN A 53 20.36 0.21 -3.42
N LEU A 54 19.41 -0.67 -3.13
CA LEU A 54 19.21 -1.22 -1.78
C LEU A 54 20.44 -2.03 -1.37
N SER A 55 21.14 -1.60 -0.32
CA SER A 55 22.33 -2.29 0.19
C SER A 55 22.05 -3.11 1.44
N LYS A 56 21.03 -2.74 2.23
CA LYS A 56 20.64 -3.54 3.41
C LYS A 56 19.19 -3.32 3.82
N ILE A 57 18.47 -4.41 4.06
CA ILE A 57 17.20 -4.39 4.78
C ILE A 57 17.51 -4.47 6.29
N ASN A 58 17.18 -3.42 7.04
CA ASN A 58 17.31 -3.45 8.51
C ASN A 58 15.98 -3.74 9.20
N TYR A 59 14.87 -3.35 8.57
CA TYR A 59 13.54 -3.44 9.17
C TYR A 59 12.47 -3.72 8.12
N TRP A 60 11.51 -4.57 8.47
CA TRP A 60 10.14 -4.46 7.98
C TRP A 60 9.37 -3.47 8.85
N TYR A 61 8.33 -2.84 8.33
CA TYR A 61 7.65 -1.75 9.04
C TYR A 61 6.15 -1.64 8.74
N ALA A 62 5.44 -0.92 9.60
CA ALA A 62 4.04 -0.57 9.38
C ALA A 62 3.80 0.88 9.80
N ASP A 63 2.90 1.57 9.11
CA ASP A 63 2.35 2.88 9.51
C ASP A 63 0.85 2.74 9.77
N ILE A 64 0.47 2.68 11.04
CA ILE A 64 -0.93 2.55 11.47
C ILE A 64 -1.44 3.93 11.84
N ASP A 65 -2.37 4.47 11.08
CA ASP A 65 -2.95 5.81 11.29
C ASP A 65 -4.49 5.85 11.19
N GLU A 66 -5.13 4.71 10.91
CA GLU A 66 -6.58 4.53 10.94
C GLU A 66 -7.07 4.12 12.34
N ASP A 67 -8.28 4.55 12.75
CA ASP A 67 -8.89 4.31 14.07
C ASP A 67 -8.28 5.17 15.22
N THR A 68 -8.78 4.99 16.45
CA THR A 68 -8.27 5.67 17.65
C THR A 68 -6.93 5.07 18.09
N LYS A 69 -6.06 5.87 18.71
CA LYS A 69 -4.78 5.39 19.25
C LYS A 69 -4.94 4.23 20.23
N GLU A 70 -6.01 4.22 21.02
CA GLU A 70 -6.33 3.12 21.93
C GLU A 70 -6.60 1.81 21.16
N ASN A 71 -7.47 1.87 20.14
CA ASN A 71 -7.77 0.71 19.30
C ASN A 71 -6.55 0.21 18.53
N GLN A 72 -5.74 1.13 18.01
CA GLN A 72 -4.47 0.82 17.36
C GLN A 72 -3.50 0.14 18.34
N PHE A 73 -3.35 0.66 19.56
CA PHE A 73 -2.48 0.05 20.56
C PHE A 73 -2.98 -1.31 21.02
N ASN A 74 -4.30 -1.49 21.15
CA ASN A 74 -4.93 -2.78 21.43
C ASN A 74 -4.74 -3.79 20.30
N LEU A 75 -4.63 -3.35 19.04
CA LEU A 75 -4.23 -4.20 17.92
C LEU A 75 -2.76 -4.61 18.03
N ILE A 76 -1.88 -3.65 18.33
CA ILE A 76 -0.43 -3.86 18.47
C ILE A 76 -0.12 -4.83 19.61
N SER A 77 -0.80 -4.70 20.75
CA SER A 77 -0.59 -5.56 21.92
C SER A 77 -0.95 -7.04 21.68
N LYS A 78 -1.77 -7.32 20.66
CA LYS A 78 -2.20 -8.68 20.28
C LYS A 78 -1.30 -9.31 19.20
N LEU A 79 -0.26 -8.62 18.74
CA LEU A 79 0.66 -9.16 17.73
C LEU A 79 1.56 -10.22 18.35
N VAL A 80 1.54 -11.42 17.76
CA VAL A 80 2.40 -12.54 18.19
C VAL A 80 3.88 -12.20 18.03
N LEU A 81 4.26 -11.66 16.86
CA LEU A 81 5.56 -11.02 16.69
C LEU A 81 5.43 -9.56 17.08
N TYR A 82 5.73 -9.27 18.35
CA TYR A 82 5.73 -7.91 18.86
C TYR A 82 6.80 -7.05 18.16
N PRO A 83 6.53 -5.79 17.79
CA PRO A 83 7.51 -4.95 17.11
C PRO A 83 8.79 -4.76 17.95
N SER A 84 9.95 -4.82 17.30
CA SER A 84 11.24 -4.48 17.92
C SER A 84 11.27 -3.03 18.37
N CYS A 85 10.57 -2.14 17.65
CA CYS A 85 10.43 -0.75 18.03
C CYS A 85 9.05 -0.19 17.65
N ILE A 86 8.51 0.66 18.51
CA ILE A 86 7.24 1.37 18.30
C ILE A 86 7.49 2.86 18.45
N VAL A 87 7.08 3.61 17.44
CA VAL A 87 7.15 5.07 17.40
C VAL A 87 5.73 5.62 17.39
N GLU A 88 5.40 6.44 18.37
CA GLU A 88 4.15 7.18 18.38
C GLU A 88 4.23 8.39 17.44
N THR A 89 3.25 8.48 16.55
CA THR A 89 3.06 9.59 15.60
C THR A 89 1.81 10.39 15.96
N LYS A 90 1.52 11.46 15.19
CA LYS A 90 0.34 12.31 15.46
C LYS A 90 -0.96 11.50 15.48
N LYS A 91 -1.17 10.66 14.46
CA LYS A 91 -2.42 9.93 14.24
C LYS A 91 -2.36 8.45 14.63
N GLY A 92 -1.17 7.91 14.87
CA GLY A 92 -1.04 6.54 15.32
C GLY A 92 0.38 6.11 15.61
N PHE A 93 0.84 5.02 14.99
CA PHE A 93 2.10 4.38 15.33
C PHE A 93 2.85 3.85 14.11
N HIS A 94 4.17 4.06 14.08
CA HIS A 94 5.05 3.25 13.25
C HIS A 94 5.56 2.06 14.03
N LEU A 95 5.51 0.89 13.41
CA LEU A 95 6.04 -0.36 13.95
C LEU A 95 7.26 -0.78 13.14
N TYR A 96 8.26 -1.33 13.81
CA TYR A 96 9.47 -1.83 13.17
C TYR A 96 9.83 -3.21 13.69
N TRP A 97 10.05 -4.16 12.78
CA TRP A 97 10.62 -5.48 13.08
C TRP A 97 12.03 -5.55 12.54
N LYS A 98 13.01 -5.63 13.44
CA LYS A 98 14.44 -5.70 13.07
C LYS A 98 14.70 -6.99 12.32
N ALA A 99 15.28 -6.87 11.14
CA ALA A 99 15.47 -7.98 10.23
C ALA A 99 16.74 -8.78 10.54
N LEU A 100 16.63 -10.10 10.47
CA LEU A 100 17.72 -11.07 10.50
C LEU A 100 17.65 -11.92 9.23
N ASN A 101 18.72 -11.92 8.43
CA ASN A 101 18.81 -12.60 7.13
C ASN A 101 17.65 -12.30 6.14
N PRO A 102 17.28 -11.02 5.92
CA PRO A 102 16.23 -10.67 4.97
C PRO A 102 16.69 -10.81 3.52
N THR A 103 15.74 -11.12 2.63
CA THR A 103 15.89 -11.08 1.17
C THR A 103 14.97 -10.03 0.58
N ILE A 104 15.37 -9.48 -0.58
CA ILE A 104 14.53 -8.52 -1.31
C ILE A 104 13.29 -9.19 -1.90
N ASP A 105 13.41 -10.44 -2.35
CA ASP A 105 12.33 -11.20 -3.00
C ASP A 105 11.11 -11.39 -2.08
N ASN A 106 11.35 -11.59 -0.78
CA ASN A 106 10.29 -11.77 0.19
C ASN A 106 9.87 -10.47 0.89
N PHE A 107 10.56 -9.34 0.67
CA PHE A 107 10.26 -8.08 1.38
C PHE A 107 8.80 -7.64 1.14
N GLU A 108 8.40 -7.47 -0.13
CA GLU A 108 7.04 -7.02 -0.45
C GLU A 108 5.97 -8.04 0.02
N LYS A 109 6.30 -9.33 -0.04
CA LYS A 109 5.40 -10.40 0.41
C LYS A 109 5.13 -10.33 1.92
N ILE A 110 6.18 -10.14 2.71
CA ILE A 110 6.08 -9.97 4.17
C ILE A 110 5.34 -8.68 4.49
N GLU A 111 5.67 -7.57 3.84
CA GLU A 111 5.01 -6.28 4.04
C GLU A 111 3.50 -6.34 3.74
N LYS A 112 3.08 -6.98 2.65
CA LYS A 112 1.65 -7.21 2.38
C LYS A 112 0.97 -7.99 3.51
N GLY A 113 1.68 -8.97 4.07
CA GLY A 113 1.27 -9.71 5.25
C GLY A 113 1.06 -8.83 6.48
N ILE A 114 2.06 -8.00 6.78
CA ILE A 114 2.02 -7.00 7.85
C ILE A 114 0.83 -6.07 7.65
N ILE A 115 0.72 -5.41 6.49
CA ILE A 115 -0.38 -4.50 6.12
C ILE A 115 -1.74 -5.16 6.35
N LYS A 116 -1.92 -6.41 5.93
CA LYS A 116 -3.19 -7.13 6.13
C LYS A 116 -3.50 -7.36 7.61
N LYS A 117 -2.48 -7.71 8.41
CA LYS A 117 -2.62 -8.03 9.83
C LYS A 117 -2.84 -6.78 10.68
N THR A 118 -2.17 -5.69 10.34
CA THR A 118 -2.16 -4.42 11.11
C THR A 118 -3.13 -3.38 10.57
N LYS A 119 -3.70 -3.59 9.37
CA LYS A 119 -4.50 -2.59 8.64
C LYS A 119 -3.73 -1.27 8.42
N SER A 120 -2.40 -1.32 8.30
CA SER A 120 -1.56 -0.15 8.07
C SER A 120 -1.65 0.39 6.64
N ASP A 121 -1.05 1.57 6.39
CA ASP A 121 -0.93 2.17 5.06
C ASP A 121 -0.40 1.15 4.03
N ARG A 122 -1.17 0.96 2.95
CA ARG A 122 -0.85 0.03 1.86
C ARG A 122 0.43 0.40 1.12
N ALA A 123 0.88 1.66 1.21
CA ALA A 123 2.12 2.12 0.61
C ALA A 123 3.38 1.63 1.36
N CYS A 124 3.24 1.08 2.56
CA CYS A 124 4.39 0.55 3.34
C CYS A 124 5.07 -0.68 2.70
N LYS A 125 4.49 -1.26 1.65
CA LYS A 125 5.11 -2.36 0.89
C LYS A 125 6.35 -1.96 0.07
N ASP A 126 6.59 -0.68 -0.12
CA ASP A 126 7.75 -0.16 -0.85
C ASP A 126 8.95 -0.08 0.10
N VAL A 127 10.02 -0.86 -0.17
CA VAL A 127 11.27 -0.93 0.61
C VAL A 127 11.98 0.41 0.77
N THR A 128 11.66 1.36 -0.11
CA THR A 128 12.27 2.68 -0.14
C THR A 128 11.56 3.70 0.76
N ARG A 129 10.50 3.32 1.48
CA ARG A 129 9.63 4.26 2.21
C ARG A 129 10.39 5.23 3.14
N LEU A 130 9.90 6.47 3.20
CA LEU A 130 10.28 7.45 4.22
C LEU A 130 9.21 7.47 5.31
N LEU A 131 9.65 7.34 6.57
CA LEU A 131 8.79 7.40 7.75
C LEU A 131 9.25 8.53 8.67
N ARG A 132 8.32 9.11 9.44
CA ARG A 132 8.64 10.20 10.38
C ARG A 132 9.75 9.81 11.34
N CYS A 133 10.72 10.72 11.48
CA CYS A 133 11.83 10.53 12.40
C CYS A 133 11.41 10.89 13.83
N PRO A 134 11.69 10.03 14.83
CA PRO A 134 11.57 10.39 16.24
C PRO A 134 12.43 11.59 16.62
N ASN A 135 12.05 12.26 17.70
CA ASN A 135 12.67 13.48 18.25
C ASN A 135 12.54 14.72 17.35
N PHE A 136 11.65 14.68 16.36
CA PHE A 136 11.24 15.83 15.56
C PHE A 136 9.73 16.01 15.65
N TYR A 137 9.26 17.24 15.45
CA TYR A 137 7.85 17.55 15.41
C TYR A 137 7.23 17.16 14.06
N HIS A 138 6.02 16.61 14.11
CA HIS A 138 5.08 16.59 13.00
C HIS A 138 4.49 17.99 12.83
N CYS A 139 4.77 18.62 11.69
CA CYS A 139 4.53 20.06 11.49
C CYS A 139 3.43 20.38 10.46
N LYS A 140 2.68 19.38 9.99
CA LYS A 140 1.59 19.57 9.01
C LYS A 140 0.51 20.54 9.49
N ASP A 141 0.27 20.59 10.79
CA ASP A 141 -0.50 21.65 11.45
C ASP A 141 0.46 22.45 12.34
N PRO A 142 0.87 23.67 11.93
CA PRO A 142 1.83 24.48 12.67
C PRO A 142 1.34 24.91 14.06
N VAL A 143 0.03 24.95 14.29
CA VAL A 143 -0.58 25.33 15.58
C VAL A 143 -0.61 24.13 16.53
N ASN A 144 -0.81 22.93 15.98
CA ASN A 144 -0.95 21.69 16.74
C ASN A 144 0.15 20.67 16.41
N LYS A 145 1.41 21.10 16.57
CA LYS A 145 2.58 20.23 16.40
C LYS A 145 2.55 19.04 17.34
N PHE A 146 3.11 17.92 16.92
CA PHE A 146 3.22 16.72 17.75
C PHE A 146 4.62 16.15 17.70
N LEU A 147 5.24 15.97 18.87
CA LEU A 147 6.56 15.39 18.97
C LEU A 147 6.48 13.89 18.70
N ILE A 148 7.18 13.41 17.67
CA ILE A 148 7.28 11.99 17.36
C ILE A 148 8.19 11.32 18.41
N LYS A 149 7.69 10.28 19.09
CA LYS A 149 8.38 9.66 20.23
C LYS A 149 8.58 8.17 20.03
N VAL A 150 9.72 7.65 20.45
CA VAL A 150 9.90 6.21 20.62
C VAL A 150 9.22 5.82 21.94
N ILE A 151 8.25 4.91 21.90
CA ILE A 151 7.52 4.46 23.09
C ILE A 151 7.86 3.00 23.48
N HIS A 152 8.46 2.26 22.55
CA HIS A 152 9.01 0.92 22.83
C HIS A 152 10.24 0.70 21.96
N ASN A 153 11.29 0.09 22.53
CA ASN A 153 12.46 -0.34 21.79
C ASN A 153 13.08 -1.56 22.48
N SER A 154 13.39 -2.59 21.70
CA SER A 154 14.04 -3.82 22.16
C SER A 154 15.06 -4.30 21.13
N ASP A 155 15.96 -5.19 21.54
CA ASP A 155 16.98 -5.75 20.66
C ASP A 155 16.50 -6.95 19.84
N LYS A 156 15.24 -7.35 20.01
CA LYS A 156 14.63 -8.47 19.29
C LYS A 156 14.79 -8.28 17.78
N ALA A 157 15.28 -9.31 17.12
CA ALA A 157 15.34 -9.41 15.68
C ALA A 157 14.61 -10.67 15.23
N TYR A 158 14.05 -10.63 14.03
CA TYR A 158 13.24 -11.69 13.47
C TYR A 158 13.85 -12.18 12.17
N THR A 159 13.94 -13.49 12.05
CA THR A 159 14.33 -14.14 10.79
C THR A 159 13.26 -13.93 9.74
N GLU A 160 13.65 -13.95 8.47
CA GLU A 160 12.69 -13.93 7.36
C GLU A 160 11.65 -15.05 7.47
N GLU A 161 12.04 -16.25 7.90
CA GLU A 161 11.14 -17.39 8.11
C GLU A 161 10.06 -17.10 9.16
N GLN A 162 10.44 -16.54 10.32
CA GLN A 162 9.48 -16.15 11.35
C GLN A 162 8.49 -15.12 10.81
N MET A 163 8.98 -14.12 10.07
CA MET A 163 8.13 -13.09 9.49
C MET A 163 7.17 -13.68 8.45
N LEU A 164 7.66 -14.54 7.56
CA LEU A 164 6.82 -15.25 6.58
C LEU A 164 5.77 -16.12 7.25
N PHE A 165 6.10 -16.84 8.32
CA PHE A 165 5.17 -17.70 9.02
C PHE A 165 4.05 -16.90 9.70
N HIS A 166 4.41 -15.86 10.47
CA HIS A 166 3.45 -15.10 11.27
C HIS A 166 2.66 -14.07 10.47
N PHE A 167 3.24 -13.52 9.41
CA PHE A 167 2.59 -12.59 8.49
C PHE A 167 2.22 -13.26 7.16
N ARG A 168 2.10 -14.59 7.11
CA ARG A 168 1.63 -15.27 5.90
C ARG A 168 0.28 -14.70 5.48
N LEU A 169 0.20 -14.30 4.22
CA LEU A 169 -1.10 -14.09 3.62
C LEU A 169 -1.79 -15.46 3.53
N PRO A 170 -3.10 -15.55 3.80
CA PRO A 170 -3.83 -16.74 3.39
C PRO A 170 -3.58 -16.93 1.90
N PRO A 171 -3.52 -18.19 1.42
CA PRO A 171 -3.41 -18.45 0.00
C PRO A 171 -4.41 -17.56 -0.70
N GLU A 172 -3.95 -16.79 -1.69
CA GLU A 172 -4.88 -16.06 -2.53
C GLU A 172 -5.92 -17.07 -2.94
N LYS A 173 -7.20 -16.77 -2.68
CA LYS A 173 -8.24 -17.43 -3.44
C LYS A 173 -7.93 -17.01 -4.86
N LYS A 174 -7.16 -17.81 -5.60
CA LYS A 174 -7.36 -17.91 -7.04
C LYS A 174 -8.87 -18.00 -7.13
N LEU A 175 -9.50 -17.07 -7.83
CA LEU A 175 -10.85 -17.28 -8.30
C LEU A 175 -10.72 -18.52 -9.18
N VAL A 176 -10.78 -19.69 -8.55
CA VAL A 176 -11.21 -20.91 -9.18
C VAL A 176 -12.65 -20.54 -9.50
N TYR A 177 -12.85 -19.99 -10.70
CA TYR A 177 -14.10 -20.25 -11.37
C TYR A 177 -14.14 -21.77 -11.38
N SER A 178 -14.86 -22.35 -10.43
CA SER A 178 -15.34 -23.71 -10.58
C SER A 178 -15.88 -23.76 -12.00
N ASN A 179 -15.66 -24.86 -12.70
CA ASN A 179 -16.46 -25.21 -13.86
C ASN A 179 -17.92 -25.24 -13.40
N CYS A 180 -18.50 -24.06 -13.25
CA CYS A 180 -19.90 -23.83 -13.20
C CYS A 180 -20.28 -24.10 -14.65
N ASN A 181 -20.79 -25.29 -14.92
CA ASN A 181 -21.82 -25.44 -15.94
C ASN A 181 -23.00 -24.53 -15.53
N LYS A 182 -22.81 -23.23 -15.70
CA LYS A 182 -23.87 -22.22 -15.72
C LYS A 182 -23.83 -21.72 -17.14
N ASP A 183 -24.92 -21.95 -17.86
CA ASP A 183 -25.09 -21.65 -19.27
C ASP A 183 -24.33 -20.38 -19.66
N LEU A 184 -23.25 -20.56 -20.42
CA LEU A 184 -22.49 -19.45 -20.99
C LEU A 184 -23.43 -18.51 -21.75
N ASP A 185 -24.51 -19.04 -22.31
CA ASP A 185 -25.57 -18.31 -22.99
C ASP A 185 -26.35 -17.39 -22.05
N PHE A 186 -26.54 -17.75 -20.77
CA PHE A 186 -27.16 -16.88 -19.77
C PHE A 186 -26.31 -15.63 -19.52
N TYR A 187 -24.98 -15.77 -19.41
CA TYR A 187 -24.06 -14.65 -19.19
C TYR A 187 -23.73 -13.87 -20.46
N LYS A 188 -23.80 -14.52 -21.63
CA LYS A 188 -23.62 -13.86 -22.94
C LYS A 188 -24.86 -13.07 -23.36
N ASN A 189 -26.04 -13.42 -22.86
CA ASN A 189 -27.27 -12.68 -23.14
C ASN A 189 -27.27 -11.30 -22.42
N PRO A 190 -27.28 -10.18 -23.17
CA PRO A 190 -27.33 -8.83 -22.62
C PRO A 190 -28.50 -8.55 -21.66
N ASP A 191 -29.62 -9.25 -21.85
CA ASP A 191 -30.83 -9.08 -21.04
C ASP A 191 -30.67 -9.58 -19.59
N ASN A 192 -29.65 -10.40 -19.34
CA ASN A 192 -29.36 -10.94 -18.00
C ASN A 192 -28.33 -10.10 -17.23
N TRP A 193 -27.64 -9.14 -17.87
CA TRP A 193 -26.53 -8.42 -17.26
C TRP A 193 -26.95 -7.56 -16.07
N GLU A 194 -28.16 -6.97 -16.09
CA GLU A 194 -28.65 -6.21 -14.94
C GLU A 194 -28.88 -7.09 -13.70
N LYS A 195 -29.32 -8.34 -13.91
CA LYS A 195 -29.52 -9.32 -12.82
C LYS A 195 -28.19 -9.76 -12.21
N VAL A 196 -27.17 -9.93 -13.04
CA VAL A 196 -25.86 -10.45 -12.64
C VAL A 196 -24.99 -9.36 -12.01
N TYR A 197 -24.95 -8.17 -12.60
CA TYR A 197 -23.94 -7.16 -12.26
C TYR A 197 -24.50 -5.92 -11.58
N LYS A 198 -25.83 -5.73 -11.53
CA LYS A 198 -26.48 -4.53 -10.94
C LYS A 198 -25.77 -3.23 -11.38
N LEU A 199 -25.48 -3.14 -12.69
CA LEU A 199 -24.59 -2.11 -13.29
C LEU A 199 -25.04 -0.68 -13.00
N ASN A 200 -26.36 -0.48 -12.86
CA ASN A 200 -27.01 0.77 -12.50
C ASN A 200 -26.70 1.28 -11.07
N LYS A 201 -26.15 0.43 -10.18
CA LYS A 201 -25.84 0.79 -8.79
C LYS A 201 -24.36 1.04 -8.51
N ILE A 202 -23.51 1.00 -9.54
CA ILE A 202 -22.06 1.13 -9.36
C ILE A 202 -21.68 2.60 -9.32
N SER A 203 -21.03 3.03 -8.23
CA SER A 203 -20.52 4.39 -8.09
C SER A 203 -19.23 4.59 -8.90
N LYS A 204 -18.90 5.86 -9.20
CA LYS A 204 -17.75 6.29 -10.00
C LYS A 204 -16.42 5.60 -9.64
N GLY A 205 -16.20 5.26 -8.36
CA GLY A 205 -14.95 4.67 -7.87
C GLY A 205 -14.75 3.18 -8.20
N GLY A 206 -15.82 2.43 -8.54
CA GLY A 206 -15.76 0.98 -8.77
C GLY A 206 -15.82 0.56 -10.24
N ARG A 207 -16.30 1.45 -11.12
CA ARG A 207 -16.67 1.11 -12.50
C ARG A 207 -15.51 0.63 -13.37
N ASN A 208 -14.32 1.24 -13.26
CA ASN A 208 -13.17 0.90 -14.11
C ASN A 208 -12.63 -0.50 -13.79
N ASN A 209 -12.55 -0.88 -12.51
CA ASN A 209 -12.08 -2.21 -12.11
C ASN A 209 -13.08 -3.29 -12.51
N MET A 210 -14.38 -3.03 -12.35
CA MET A 210 -15.42 -3.96 -12.79
C MET A 210 -15.39 -4.14 -14.31
N LEU A 211 -15.32 -3.05 -15.08
CA LEU A 211 -15.32 -3.14 -16.55
C LEU A 211 -14.08 -3.90 -17.04
N LYS A 212 -12.90 -3.65 -16.46
CA LYS A 212 -11.68 -4.43 -16.76
C LYS A 212 -11.85 -5.92 -16.49
N ASP A 213 -12.42 -6.29 -15.35
CA ASP A 213 -12.69 -7.68 -14.99
C ASP A 213 -13.66 -8.36 -15.97
N GLN A 214 -14.71 -7.65 -16.41
CA GLN A 214 -15.65 -8.18 -17.40
C GLN A 214 -15.03 -8.31 -18.80
N VAL A 215 -14.29 -7.30 -19.25
CA VAL A 215 -13.55 -7.35 -20.53
C VAL A 215 -12.60 -8.55 -20.55
N TYR A 216 -11.89 -8.79 -19.45
CA TYR A 216 -11.01 -9.95 -19.32
C TYR A 216 -11.78 -11.28 -19.38
N LYS A 217 -12.95 -11.38 -18.73
CA LYS A 217 -13.81 -12.58 -18.81
C LYS A 217 -14.31 -12.83 -20.23
N SER A 218 -14.77 -11.80 -20.94
CA SER A 218 -15.21 -11.93 -22.32
C SER A 218 -14.05 -12.39 -23.22
N TYR A 219 -12.84 -11.88 -23.01
CA TYR A 219 -11.64 -12.38 -23.69
C TYR A 219 -11.39 -13.86 -23.38
N MET A 220 -11.44 -14.28 -22.11
CA MET A 220 -11.27 -15.70 -21.74
C MET A 220 -12.35 -16.62 -22.33
N GLN A 221 -13.52 -16.08 -22.67
CA GLN A 221 -14.62 -16.81 -23.33
C GLN A 221 -14.53 -16.85 -24.86
N GLY A 222 -13.47 -16.29 -25.45
CA GLY A 222 -13.21 -16.36 -26.89
C GLY A 222 -13.56 -15.09 -27.68
N PHE A 223 -14.07 -14.03 -27.05
CA PHE A 223 -14.25 -12.75 -27.74
C PHE A 223 -12.88 -12.20 -28.16
N ARG A 224 -12.76 -11.74 -29.39
CA ARG A 224 -11.52 -11.19 -29.96
C ARG A 224 -11.83 -9.94 -30.77
N GLY A 225 -10.79 -9.17 -31.08
CA GLY A 225 -10.89 -8.04 -32.01
C GLY A 225 -12.06 -7.09 -31.74
N ASP A 226 -12.85 -6.84 -32.77
CA ASP A 226 -13.96 -5.89 -32.73
C ASP A 226 -15.16 -6.40 -31.92
N ASP A 227 -15.34 -7.72 -31.79
CA ASP A 227 -16.41 -8.30 -30.98
C ASP A 227 -16.18 -8.03 -29.49
N LEU A 228 -14.92 -8.14 -29.04
CA LEU A 228 -14.55 -7.80 -27.66
C LEU A 228 -14.74 -6.30 -27.37
N ILE A 229 -14.40 -5.45 -28.34
CA ILE A 229 -14.60 -3.99 -28.23
C ILE A 229 -16.09 -3.66 -28.14
N THR A 230 -16.91 -4.24 -29.02
CA THR A 230 -18.35 -4.02 -29.07
C THR A 230 -19.02 -4.44 -27.76
N HIS A 231 -18.64 -5.62 -27.25
CA HIS A 231 -19.14 -6.11 -25.97
C HIS A 231 -18.75 -5.21 -24.80
N ALA A 232 -17.49 -4.76 -24.74
CA ALA A 232 -17.00 -3.84 -23.72
C ALA A 232 -17.75 -2.50 -23.72
N LEU A 233 -18.03 -1.96 -24.91
CA LEU A 233 -18.78 -0.71 -25.06
C LEU A 233 -20.25 -0.86 -24.65
N ASN A 234 -20.86 -2.02 -24.91
CA ASN A 234 -22.22 -2.32 -24.46
C ASN A 234 -22.32 -2.45 -22.94
N LEU A 235 -21.32 -3.03 -22.27
CA LEU A 235 -21.27 -3.06 -20.80
C LEU A 235 -21.10 -1.65 -20.22
N ASN A 236 -20.24 -0.85 -20.85
CA ASN A 236 -19.98 0.54 -20.43
C ASN A 236 -21.21 1.44 -20.53
N SER A 237 -22.05 1.26 -21.55
CA SER A 237 -23.27 2.06 -21.75
C SER A 237 -24.36 1.81 -20.68
N LYS A 238 -24.25 0.71 -19.92
CA LYS A 238 -25.17 0.35 -18.83
C LYS A 238 -24.73 0.88 -17.46
N LEU A 239 -23.57 1.52 -17.37
CA LEU A 239 -23.12 2.18 -16.14
C LEU A 239 -23.89 3.47 -15.92
N SER A 240 -24.16 3.80 -14.65
CA SER A 240 -24.74 5.09 -14.24
C SER A 240 -23.90 6.28 -14.73
N GLU A 241 -22.57 6.12 -14.71
CA GLU A 241 -21.61 7.01 -15.35
C GLU A 241 -20.72 6.16 -16.28
N PRO A 242 -20.90 6.23 -17.61
CA PRO A 242 -20.01 5.53 -18.56
C PRO A 242 -18.60 6.14 -18.62
N LEU A 243 -17.62 5.30 -18.93
CA LEU A 243 -16.25 5.74 -19.22
C LEU A 243 -16.12 6.28 -20.64
N PRO A 244 -15.13 7.16 -20.91
CA PRO A 244 -14.80 7.58 -22.27
C PRO A 244 -14.52 6.38 -23.17
N ARG A 245 -15.03 6.41 -24.40
CA ARG A 245 -14.91 5.31 -25.38
C ARG A 245 -13.46 4.83 -25.56
N TRP A 246 -12.50 5.77 -25.60
CA TRP A 246 -11.08 5.46 -25.76
C TRP A 246 -10.51 4.66 -24.58
N GLU A 247 -11.00 4.92 -23.36
CA GLU A 247 -10.56 4.22 -22.16
C GLU A 247 -11.03 2.77 -22.19
N VAL A 248 -12.28 2.53 -22.60
CA VAL A 248 -12.85 1.19 -22.76
C VAL A 248 -12.11 0.40 -23.83
N ILE A 249 -11.80 1.02 -24.98
CA ILE A 249 -11.04 0.37 -26.06
C ILE A 249 -9.61 0.02 -25.59
N ASN A 250 -8.96 0.87 -24.78
CA ASN A 250 -7.64 0.56 -24.25
C ASN A 250 -7.65 -0.66 -23.32
N MET A 251 -8.75 -0.94 -22.61
CA MET A 251 -8.89 -2.15 -21.78
C MET A 251 -8.87 -3.44 -22.59
N THR A 252 -9.35 -3.42 -23.83
CA THR A 252 -9.36 -4.61 -24.70
C THR A 252 -8.02 -4.82 -25.41
N ARG A 253 -7.29 -3.72 -25.69
CA ARG A 253 -5.98 -3.77 -26.37
C ARG A 253 -4.88 -4.41 -25.54
N GLY A 254 -4.93 -4.30 -24.21
CA GLY A 254 -3.96 -4.92 -23.30
C GLY A 254 -4.09 -6.44 -23.15
N LEU A 255 -5.05 -7.07 -23.84
CA LEU A 255 -5.32 -8.51 -23.81
C LEU A 255 -4.95 -9.22 -25.12
N LYS A 256 -4.42 -8.49 -26.10
CA LYS A 256 -3.93 -9.04 -27.36
C LYS A 256 -2.62 -9.79 -27.18
#